data_AF-A0A348S049-F1
#
_entry.id   AF-A0A348S049-F1
#
_cell.length_a   1.000
_cell.length_b   1.000
_cell.length_c   1.000
_cell.angle_alpha   90.00
_cell.angle_beta   90.00
_cell.angle_gamma   90.00
#
_symmetry.space_group_name_H-M   'P 1'
#
loop_
_entity.id
_entity.type
_entity.pdbx_description
1 polymer ?
#
loop_
_entity_poly.entity_id
_entity_poly.type
_entity_poly.pdbx_seq_one_letter_code
_entity_poly.pdbx_strand_id
1 'polypeptide(L)'
;MSEALGMIETKGYVGAVEASDAMVKAANVRLVKTIPIGGGMITVLAQGDVGSVKAAVDAGANAAARVGELISSHLLARPHDDLLKAFVDAPKTKK
;
A
#
# COMPACT_ATOMS: atom_id res chain seq x y z
N MET A 1 2.36 -15.69 -12.47
CA MET A 1 2.06 -15.91 -11.04
C MET A 1 1.51 -14.59 -10.53
N SER A 2 0.29 -14.54 -10.00
CA SER A 2 -0.29 -13.27 -9.50
C SER A 2 0.34 -12.96 -8.14
N GLU A 3 0.94 -11.78 -8.02
CA GLU A 3 1.56 -11.32 -6.77
C GLU A 3 0.50 -10.84 -5.78
N ALA A 4 0.81 -10.93 -4.49
CA ALA A 4 -0.04 -10.40 -3.44
C ALA A 4 -0.06 -8.86 -3.48
N LEU A 5 -1.13 -8.27 -2.95
CA LEU A 5 -1.30 -6.82 -2.86
C LEU A 5 -1.48 -6.40 -1.41
N GLY A 6 -0.64 -5.48 -0.94
CA GLY A 6 -0.71 -4.85 0.37
C GLY A 6 -1.20 -3.42 0.25
N MET A 7 -2.01 -3.00 1.21
CA MET A 7 -2.64 -1.68 1.27
C MET A 7 -2.49 -1.09 2.66
N ILE A 8 -2.07 0.17 2.73
CA ILE A 8 -2.11 0.98 3.95
C ILE A 8 -2.73 2.32 3.62
N GLU A 9 -3.76 2.69 4.35
CA GLU A 9 -4.42 3.98 4.26
C GLU A 9 -4.16 4.81 5.52
N THR A 10 -3.73 6.05 5.32
CA THR A 10 -3.46 7.01 6.40
C THR A 10 -4.20 8.30 6.15
N LYS A 11 -4.43 9.05 7.22
CA LYS A 11 -4.81 10.46 7.13
C LYS A 11 -3.57 11.33 7.30
N GLY A 12 -3.22 12.05 6.23
CA GLY A 12 -2.02 12.86 6.10
C GLY A 12 -0.90 12.17 5.32
N TYR A 13 -0.11 12.98 4.61
CA TYR A 13 0.95 12.52 3.70
C TYR A 13 2.15 11.93 4.44
N VAL A 14 2.51 12.48 5.60
CA VAL A 14 3.68 12.03 6.37
C VAL A 14 3.51 10.58 6.84
N GLY A 15 2.31 10.21 7.32
CA GLY A 15 2.01 8.82 7.69
C GLY A 15 2.12 7.85 6.52
N ALA A 16 1.66 8.26 5.33
CA ALA A 16 1.78 7.45 4.11
C ALA A 16 3.25 7.25 3.68
N VAL A 17 4.08 8.29 3.78
CA VAL A 17 5.52 8.21 3.49
C VAL A 17 6.23 7.28 4.47
N GLU A 18 5.96 7.42 5.76
CA GLU A 18 6.54 6.56 6.80
C GLU A 18 6.13 5.08 6.62
N ALA A 19 4.84 4.82 6.35
CA ALA A 19 4.39 3.47 6.02
C ALA A 19 5.13 2.91 4.79
N SER A 20 5.24 3.71 3.73
CA SER A 20 5.90 3.31 2.49
C SER A 20 7.36 2.90 2.71
N ASP A 21 8.11 3.70 3.48
CA ASP A 21 9.51 3.43 3.83
C ASP A 21 9.65 2.16 4.67
N ALA A 22 8.80 2.00 5.69
CA ALA A 22 8.79 0.81 6.54
C ALA A 22 8.43 -0.47 5.77
N MET A 23 7.45 -0.41 4.84
CA MET A 23 7.06 -1.55 4.02
C MET A 23 8.23 -2.11 3.21
N VAL A 24 8.93 -1.25 2.46
CA VAL A 24 10.03 -1.69 1.57
C VAL A 24 11.31 -2.09 2.32
N LYS A 25 11.49 -1.61 3.56
CA LYS A 25 12.61 -2.03 4.42
C LYS A 25 12.35 -3.37 5.11
N ALA A 26 11.10 -3.67 5.43
CA ALA A 26 10.75 -4.87 6.18
C ALA A 26 10.78 -6.16 5.35
N ALA A 27 10.50 -6.07 4.05
CA ALA A 27 10.45 -7.24 3.18
C ALA A 27 10.69 -6.89 1.71
N ASN A 28 10.95 -7.91 0.89
CA ASN A 28 11.10 -7.77 -0.55
C ASN A 28 9.74 -7.49 -1.22
N VAL A 29 9.32 -6.22 -1.22
CA VAL A 29 8.11 -5.72 -1.88
C VAL A 29 8.43 -4.48 -2.70
N ARG A 30 7.64 -4.19 -3.72
CA ARG A 30 7.70 -2.93 -4.47
C ARG A 30 6.47 -2.08 -4.19
N LEU A 31 6.65 -0.77 -4.02
CA LEU A 31 5.54 0.17 -4.05
C LEU A 31 5.04 0.29 -5.47
N VAL A 32 3.73 0.14 -5.68
CA VAL A 32 3.14 0.17 -7.03
C VAL A 32 2.31 1.41 -7.27
N LYS A 33 1.71 1.99 -6.22
CA LYS A 33 0.84 3.15 -6.38
C LYS A 33 0.61 3.88 -5.06
N THR A 34 0.39 5.18 -5.16
CA THR A 34 -0.10 6.02 -4.06
C THR A 34 -1.36 6.73 -4.55
N ILE A 35 -2.44 6.63 -3.80
CA ILE A 35 -3.78 7.08 -4.18
C ILE A 35 -4.27 8.11 -3.16
N PRO A 36 -4.24 9.41 -3.49
CA PRO A 36 -4.95 10.43 -2.72
C PRO A 36 -6.41 10.51 -3.18
N ILE A 37 -7.37 10.42 -2.25
CA ILE A 37 -8.81 10.50 -2.56
C ILE A 37 -9.49 11.78 -2.02
N GLY A 38 -8.72 12.68 -1.41
CA GLY A 38 -9.23 13.89 -0.75
C GLY A 38 -9.45 13.70 0.75
N GLY A 39 -9.84 14.77 1.46
CA GLY A 39 -10.06 14.72 2.92
C GLY A 39 -8.81 14.38 3.76
N GLY A 40 -7.62 14.48 3.16
CA GLY A 40 -6.36 14.05 3.76
C GLY A 40 -6.08 12.54 3.66
N MET A 41 -6.96 11.76 3.02
CA MET A 41 -6.86 10.31 2.89
C MET A 41 -5.89 9.91 1.78
N ILE A 42 -4.91 9.08 2.11
CA ILE A 42 -3.88 8.61 1.20
C ILE A 42 -3.67 7.11 1.42
N THR A 43 -3.86 6.33 0.35
CA THR A 43 -3.59 4.89 0.34
C THR A 43 -2.29 4.59 -0.42
N VAL A 44 -1.43 3.75 0.16
CA VAL A 44 -0.21 3.22 -0.46
C VAL A 44 -0.44 1.74 -0.78
N LEU A 45 -0.04 1.34 -1.98
CA LEU A 45 -0.14 -0.02 -2.50
C LEU A 45 1.25 -0.61 -2.72
N ALA A 46 1.46 -1.86 -2.29
CA ALA A 46 2.69 -2.60 -2.54
C ALA A 46 2.41 -4.02 -3.04
N GLN A 47 3.31 -4.59 -3.85
CA GLN A 47 3.21 -5.96 -4.37
C GLN A 47 4.47 -6.78 -4.10
N GLY A 48 4.28 -8.10 -4.01
CA GLY A 48 5.33 -9.10 -3.81
C GLY A 48 4.74 -10.48 -3.48
N ASP A 49 5.56 -11.38 -2.96
CA ASP A 49 5.07 -12.67 -2.46
C ASP A 49 4.22 -12.50 -1.19
N VAL A 50 3.24 -13.39 -0.98
CA VAL A 50 2.26 -13.28 0.12
C VAL A 50 2.91 -13.04 1.49
N GLY A 51 3.98 -13.79 1.80
CA GLY A 51 4.70 -13.64 3.06
C GLY A 51 5.41 -12.29 3.19
N SER A 52 6.06 -11.82 2.12
CA SER A 52 6.73 -10.52 2.08
C SER A 52 5.73 -9.37 2.24
N VAL A 53 4.59 -9.44 1.54
CA VAL A 53 3.57 -8.40 1.65
C VAL A 53 2.91 -8.40 3.03
N LYS A 54 2.71 -9.56 3.66
CA LYS A 54 2.21 -9.64 5.04
C LYS A 54 3.15 -8.94 6.02
N ALA A 55 4.44 -9.25 5.97
CA ALA A 55 5.45 -8.61 6.81
C ALA A 55 5.56 -7.10 6.53
N ALA A 56 5.52 -6.69 5.27
CA ALA A 56 5.55 -5.28 4.88
C ALA A 56 4.34 -4.50 5.42
N VAL A 57 3.12 -5.03 5.27
CA VAL A 57 1.89 -4.38 5.73
C VAL A 57 1.90 -4.24 7.26
N ASP A 58 2.29 -5.28 8.01
CA ASP A 58 2.35 -5.23 9.46
C ASP A 58 3.39 -4.19 9.95
N ALA A 59 4.56 -4.11 9.31
CA ALA A 59 5.58 -3.12 9.61
C ALA A 59 5.13 -1.69 9.28
N GLY A 60 4.58 -1.49 8.09
CA GLY A 60 4.11 -0.19 7.62
C GLY A 60 2.94 0.35 8.45
N ALA A 61 1.99 -0.50 8.84
CA ALA A 61 0.85 -0.10 9.65
C ALA A 61 1.30 0.40 11.03
N ASN A 62 2.21 -0.32 11.67
CA ASN A 62 2.82 0.10 12.93
C ASN A 62 3.58 1.41 12.79
N ALA A 63 4.32 1.61 11.70
CA ALA A 63 5.07 2.83 11.45
C ALA A 63 4.16 4.05 11.23
N ALA A 64 3.15 3.91 10.36
CA ALA A 64 2.14 4.95 10.14
C ALA A 64 1.42 5.34 11.42
N ALA A 65 1.01 4.39 12.26
CA ALA A 65 0.30 4.65 13.51
C ALA A 65 1.16 5.39 14.56
N ARG A 66 2.49 5.31 14.47
CA ARG A 66 3.40 6.07 15.36
C ARG A 66 3.57 7.53 14.92
N VAL A 67 3.63 7.78 13.61
CA VAL A 67 3.99 9.10 13.06
C VAL A 67 2.75 9.90 12.65
N GLY A 68 1.60 9.25 12.46
CA GLY A 68 0.35 9.89 12.08
C GLY A 68 -0.87 9.03 12.41
N GLU A 69 -1.93 9.20 11.63
CA GLU A 69 -3.20 8.51 11.82
C GLU A 69 -3.34 7.38 10.78
N LEU A 70 -3.20 6.13 11.24
CA LEU A 70 -3.52 4.95 10.45
C LEU A 70 -5.05 4.78 10.39
N ILE A 71 -5.60 4.71 9.18
CA ILE A 71 -7.04 4.49 8.99
C ILE A 71 -7.33 3.01 8.74
N SER A 72 -6.54 2.36 7.89
CA SER A 72 -6.76 0.95 7.54
C SER A 72 -5.49 0.30 6.99
N SER A 73 -5.38 -1.01 7.16
CA SER A 73 -4.36 -1.83 6.50
C SER A 73 -4.93 -3.18 6.11
N HIS A 74 -4.56 -3.69 4.94
CA HIS A 74 -5.11 -4.95 4.43
C HIS A 74 -4.17 -5.61 3.41
N LEU A 75 -4.31 -6.93 3.24
CA LEU A 75 -3.60 -7.71 2.24
C LEU A 75 -4.56 -8.64 1.49
N LEU A 76 -4.40 -8.69 0.17
CA LEU A 76 -4.99 -9.69 -0.70
C LEU A 76 -3.88 -10.65 -1.16
N ALA A 77 -3.93 -11.90 -0.70
CA ALA A 77 -2.90 -12.90 -1.04
C ALA A 77 -2.88 -13.26 -2.54
N ARG A 78 -4.04 -13.21 -3.19
CA ARG A 78 -4.19 -13.55 -4.60
C ARG A 78 -5.27 -12.67 -5.25
N PRO A 79 -4.97 -11.40 -5.53
CA PRO A 79 -5.92 -10.50 -6.18
C PRO A 79 -6.30 -11.03 -7.57
N HIS A 80 -7.57 -10.87 -7.94
CA HIS A 80 -8.04 -11.19 -9.28
C HIS A 80 -7.43 -10.24 -10.32
N ASP A 81 -7.12 -10.72 -11.52
CA ASP A 81 -6.43 -9.93 -12.54
C ASP A 81 -7.20 -8.65 -12.92
N ASP A 82 -8.54 -8.71 -12.96
CA ASP A 82 -9.36 -7.53 -13.26
C ASP A 82 -9.30 -6.46 -12.16
N LEU A 83 -9.07 -6.85 -10.91
CA LEU A 83 -8.84 -5.90 -9.82
C LEU A 83 -7.51 -5.17 -10.04
N LEU A 84 -6.46 -5.90 -10.43
CA LEU A 84 -5.14 -5.31 -10.71
C LEU A 84 -5.23 -4.31 -11.88
N LYS A 85 -5.90 -4.68 -12.98
CA LYS A 85 -6.13 -3.79 -14.12
C LYS A 85 -6.84 -2.50 -13.72
N ALA A 86 -7.89 -2.61 -12.89
CA ALA A 86 -8.71 -1.47 -12.51
C ALA A 86 -8.04 -0.55 -11.49
N PHE A 87 -7.35 -1.10 -10.49
CA PHE A 87 -6.89 -0.31 -9.34
C PHE A 87 -5.38 -0.07 -9.32
N VAL A 88 -4.58 -0.95 -9.91
CA VAL A 88 -3.10 -0.82 -9.95
C VAL A 88 -2.66 -0.26 -11.30
N ASP A 89 -2.99 -0.95 -12.40
CA ASP A 89 -2.43 -0.67 -13.73
C ASP A 89 -3.17 0.43 -14.51
N ALA A 90 -4.26 0.98 -13.95
CA ALA A 90 -5.08 1.96 -14.65
C ALA A 90 -4.23 3.15 -15.17
N PRO A 91 -4.40 3.53 -16.45
CA PRO A 91 -3.56 4.53 -17.09
C PRO A 91 -3.64 5.85 -16.33
N LYS A 92 -2.48 6.49 -16.11
CA LYS A 92 -2.43 7.87 -15.62
C LYS A 92 -3.30 8.71 -16.54
N THR A 93 -4.36 9.31 -16.01
CA THR A 93 -5.16 10.29 -16.76
C THR A 93 -4.20 11.36 -17.26
N LYS A 94 -4.06 11.47 -18.58
CA LYS A 94 -3.31 12.56 -19.20
C LYS A 94 -3.99 13.84 -18.73
N LYS A 95 -3.24 14.66 -17.97
CA LYS A 95 -3.64 16.03 -17.68
C LYS A 95 -3.79 16.82 -18.98
#